data_AF-A0A835ECQ1-F1
#
_entry.id   AF-A0A835ECQ1-F1
#
_cell.length_a   1.000
_cell.length_b   1.000
_cell.length_c   1.000
_cell.angle_alpha   90.00
_cell.angle_beta   90.00
_cell.angle_gamma   90.00
#
_symmetry.space_group_name_H-M   'P 1'
#
loop_
_entity.id
_entity.type
_entity.pdbx_description
1 polymer ?
#
loop_
_entity_poly.entity_id
_entity_poly.type
_entity_poly.pdbx_seq_one_letter_code
_entity_poly.pdbx_strand_id
1 'polypeptide(L)'
;MMGKRVNYACRSVISPDPYLAVNEIGIPPVFATRLTYPEKVTPWNAKELQEAIRNGADIHPDEISRAEAMNIVNANAQYIGPRSGDVVRGLIQDHIVSAVLLTKQDTLLSREEYSHLVCGSCVPSNRSSRQPGKKLSAIKDDGALELVLPAILKPKPLWTGKQVRCF
;
A
#
# COMPACT_ATOMS: atom_id res chain seq x y z
N MET A 1 37.42 -7.85 -0.71
CA MET A 1 37.64 -6.40 -0.49
C MET A 1 36.41 -5.86 0.23
N MET A 2 36.44 -5.82 1.57
CA MET A 2 35.30 -5.44 2.42
C MET A 2 35.08 -3.92 2.36
N GLY A 3 33.84 -3.52 2.03
CA GLY A 3 33.19 -2.21 2.23
C GLY A 3 33.99 -0.93 1.99
N LYS A 4 33.70 -0.20 0.90
CA LYS A 4 34.07 1.21 0.73
C LYS A 4 32.86 2.12 0.95
N ARG A 5 33.09 3.39 1.34
CA ARG A 5 32.03 4.40 1.44
C ARG A 5 31.40 4.60 0.05
N VAL A 6 30.07 4.59 0.01
CA VAL A 6 29.28 4.76 -1.21
C VAL A 6 28.62 6.14 -1.21
N ASN A 7 28.58 6.78 -2.37
CA ASN A 7 27.79 7.98 -2.60
C ASN A 7 26.30 7.59 -2.80
N TYR A 8 25.39 8.56 -2.74
CA TYR A 8 23.94 8.36 -2.95
C TYR A 8 23.27 7.44 -1.92
N ALA A 9 23.67 7.55 -0.65
CA ALA A 9 23.05 6.82 0.45
C ALA A 9 22.57 7.80 1.53
N CYS A 10 21.36 7.57 2.04
CA CYS A 10 20.82 8.24 3.23
C CYS A 10 20.50 7.22 4.32
N ARG A 11 20.48 7.67 5.58
CA ARG A 11 20.05 6.87 6.72
C ARG A 11 19.21 7.73 7.65
N SER A 12 18.15 7.16 8.21
CA SER A 12 17.28 7.82 9.18
C SER A 12 16.75 6.84 10.21
N VAL A 13 16.11 7.38 11.23
CA VAL A 13 15.29 6.61 12.16
C VAL A 13 14.07 6.09 11.40
N ILE A 14 13.70 4.84 11.68
CA ILE A 14 12.49 4.22 11.13
C ILE A 14 11.33 4.38 12.12
N SER A 15 10.16 4.73 11.60
CA SER A 15 8.92 4.78 12.35
C SER A 15 7.89 3.89 11.66
N PRO A 16 7.10 3.10 12.40
CA PRO A 16 6.04 2.30 11.79
C PRO A 16 4.92 3.23 11.30
N ASP A 17 4.43 3.00 10.08
CA ASP A 17 3.26 3.69 9.51
C ASP A 17 2.28 2.63 8.96
N PRO A 18 1.06 2.49 9.54
CA PRO A 18 0.08 1.50 9.10
C PRO A 18 -0.69 1.89 7.84
N TYR A 19 -0.62 3.15 7.38
CA TYR A 19 -1.32 3.60 6.18
C TYR A 19 -0.54 3.36 4.89
N LEU A 20 0.73 2.98 5.02
CA LEU A 20 1.62 2.76 3.90
C LEU A 20 1.47 1.34 3.34
N ALA A 21 1.47 1.19 2.02
CA ALA A 21 1.42 -0.13 1.41
C ALA A 21 2.71 -0.93 1.67
N VAL A 22 2.61 -2.25 1.60
CA VAL A 22 3.75 -3.18 1.85
C VAL A 22 4.93 -2.97 0.88
N ASN A 23 4.65 -2.40 -0.29
CA ASN A 23 5.62 -2.07 -1.34
C ASN A 23 5.95 -0.56 -1.40
N GLU A 24 5.69 0.17 -0.32
CA GLU A 24 5.96 1.61 -0.22
C GLU A 24 6.84 1.92 1.00
N ILE A 25 7.64 2.98 0.88
CA ILE A 25 8.47 3.52 1.98
C ILE A 25 8.25 5.04 2.00
N GLY A 26 7.98 5.58 3.19
CA GLY A 26 7.89 7.02 3.39
C GLY A 26 9.29 7.65 3.38
N ILE A 27 9.55 8.55 2.43
CA ILE A 27 10.83 9.26 2.31
C ILE A 27 10.61 10.73 2.73
N PRO A 28 11.34 11.23 3.75
CA PRO A 28 11.30 12.64 4.11
C PRO A 28 11.72 13.56 2.94
N PRO A 29 11.08 14.74 2.79
CA PRO A 29 11.35 15.65 1.66
C PRO A 29 12.81 16.13 1.61
N VAL A 30 13.47 16.24 2.76
CA VAL A 30 14.90 16.64 2.86
C VAL A 30 15.84 15.62 2.20
N PHE A 31 15.49 14.33 2.19
CA PHE A 31 16.29 13.32 1.48
C PHE A 31 15.93 13.29 0.01
N ALA A 32 14.66 13.45 -0.28
CA ALA A 32 14.14 13.29 -1.62
C ALA A 32 14.62 14.39 -2.58
N THR A 33 14.95 15.59 -2.09
CA THR A 33 15.60 16.65 -2.87
C THR A 33 17.11 16.45 -3.08
N ARG A 34 17.77 15.62 -2.26
CA ARG A 34 19.23 15.41 -2.30
C ARG A 34 19.63 14.11 -2.99
N LEU A 35 18.77 13.10 -2.95
CA LEU A 35 18.97 11.83 -3.65
C LEU A 35 18.51 12.00 -5.09
N THR A 36 19.44 11.80 -6.02
CA THR A 36 19.18 11.90 -7.45
C THR A 36 19.63 10.63 -8.15
N TYR A 37 18.89 10.22 -9.17
CA TYR A 37 19.25 9.11 -10.03
C TYR A 37 19.40 9.60 -11.47
N PRO A 38 20.50 9.27 -12.16
CA PRO A 38 20.67 9.65 -13.56
C PRO A 38 19.80 8.78 -14.48
N GLU A 39 18.61 9.28 -14.82
CA GLU A 39 17.77 8.65 -15.84
C GLU A 39 18.20 9.07 -17.25
N LYS A 40 18.22 8.10 -18.18
CA LYS A 40 18.51 8.39 -19.59
C LYS A 40 17.27 8.96 -20.28
N VAL A 41 17.47 9.97 -21.12
CA VAL A 41 16.39 10.54 -21.93
C VAL A 41 15.97 9.53 -23.00
N THR A 42 14.70 9.20 -22.99
CA THR A 42 13.99 8.39 -23.99
C THR A 42 12.83 9.21 -24.57
N PRO A 43 12.30 8.86 -25.76
CA PRO A 43 11.16 9.58 -26.34
C PRO A 43 9.92 9.61 -25.45
N TRP A 44 9.78 8.64 -24.54
CA TRP A 44 8.62 8.47 -23.67
C TRP A 44 8.69 9.34 -22.41
N ASN A 45 9.88 9.52 -21.83
CA ASN A 45 10.10 10.29 -20.60
C ASN A 45 10.57 11.74 -20.85
N ALA A 46 10.91 12.10 -22.10
CA ALA A 46 11.52 13.39 -22.43
C ALA A 46 10.68 14.60 -21.96
N LYS A 47 9.35 14.50 -22.06
CA LYS A 47 8.43 15.58 -21.66
C LYS A 47 8.41 15.78 -20.14
N GLU A 48 8.36 14.69 -19.38
CA GLU A 48 8.34 14.70 -17.91
C GLU A 48 9.67 15.19 -17.34
N LEU A 49 10.79 14.71 -17.89
CA LEU A 49 12.13 15.17 -17.51
C LEU A 49 12.34 16.66 -17.82
N GLN A 50 11.82 17.15 -18.94
CA GLN A 50 11.91 18.57 -19.29
C GLN A 50 11.10 19.46 -18.34
N GLU A 51 9.95 18.98 -17.87
CA GLU A 51 9.13 19.67 -16.88
C GLU A 51 9.81 19.66 -15.50
N ALA A 52 10.40 18.54 -15.08
CA ALA A 52 11.18 18.45 -13.85
C ALA A 52 12.37 19.43 -13.84
N ILE A 53 13.09 19.56 -14.97
CA ILE A 53 14.18 20.54 -15.11
C ILE A 53 13.66 21.99 -14.97
N ARG A 54 12.46 22.29 -15.50
CA ARG A 54 11.85 23.62 -15.41
C ARG A 54 11.42 23.97 -13.99
N ASN A 55 10.92 22.99 -13.23
CA ASN A 55 10.48 23.17 -11.84
C ASN A 55 11.65 23.44 -10.88
N GLY A 56 12.87 23.08 -11.28
CA GLY A 56 14.08 23.31 -10.49
C GLY A 56 14.26 22.30 -9.35
N ALA A 57 15.35 22.44 -8.58
CA ALA A 57 15.75 21.46 -7.55
C ALA A 57 15.06 21.64 -6.18
N ASP A 58 14.27 22.70 -6.02
CA ASP A 58 13.60 23.04 -4.74
C ASP A 58 12.22 22.38 -4.61
N ILE A 59 11.59 22.06 -5.75
CA ILE A 59 10.32 21.33 -5.82
C ILE A 59 10.65 19.86 -6.08
N HIS A 60 10.22 18.98 -5.17
CA HIS A 60 10.48 17.54 -5.26
C HIS A 60 9.99 16.97 -6.60
N PRO A 61 10.88 16.44 -7.46
CA PRO A 61 10.47 15.75 -8.67
C PRO A 61 10.06 14.31 -8.32
N ASP A 62 8.76 14.02 -8.39
CA ASP A 62 8.19 12.73 -8.00
C ASP A 62 8.69 11.54 -8.84
N GLU A 63 9.12 11.75 -10.09
CA GLU A 63 9.41 10.67 -11.05
C GLU A 63 10.85 10.12 -10.93
N ILE A 64 11.86 11.00 -10.80
CA ILE A 64 13.28 10.66 -11.01
C ILE A 64 13.83 9.78 -9.88
N SER A 65 13.40 10.02 -8.64
CA SER A 65 13.85 9.27 -7.46
C SER A 65 13.21 7.88 -7.34
N ARG A 66 12.15 7.58 -8.14
CA ARG A 66 11.39 6.33 -8.02
C ARG A 66 12.06 5.14 -8.71
N ALA A 67 12.85 5.33 -9.76
CA ALA A 67 13.32 4.22 -10.59
C ALA A 67 14.21 3.20 -9.83
N GLU A 68 15.16 3.65 -9.02
CA GLU A 68 15.96 2.74 -8.17
C GLU A 68 15.18 2.21 -6.97
N ALA A 69 14.34 3.07 -6.36
CA ALA A 69 13.51 2.68 -5.24
C ALA A 69 12.50 1.59 -5.63
N MET A 70 11.93 1.62 -6.84
CA MET A 70 11.02 0.59 -7.31
C MET A 70 11.63 -0.81 -7.31
N ASN A 71 12.93 -0.93 -7.63
CA ASN A 71 13.60 -2.22 -7.64
C ASN A 71 13.98 -2.70 -6.23
N ILE A 72 14.41 -1.78 -5.36
CA ILE A 72 14.78 -2.10 -3.96
C ILE A 72 13.53 -2.39 -3.12
N VAL A 73 12.45 -1.65 -3.33
CA VAL A 73 11.17 -1.74 -2.60
C VAL A 73 10.22 -2.73 -3.29
N ASN A 74 10.71 -3.56 -4.22
CA ASN A 74 9.93 -4.66 -4.79
C ASN A 74 9.74 -5.79 -3.75
N ALA A 75 9.04 -5.47 -2.66
CA ALA A 75 8.69 -6.38 -1.59
C ALA A 75 7.88 -7.57 -2.11
N ASN A 76 7.06 -7.35 -3.14
CA ASN A 76 6.24 -8.41 -3.74
C ASN A 76 7.09 -9.57 -4.27
N ALA A 77 8.25 -9.28 -4.88
CA ALA A 77 9.17 -10.31 -5.35
C ALA A 77 9.94 -11.03 -4.21
N GLN A 78 9.92 -10.48 -2.99
CA GLN A 78 10.67 -11.00 -1.83
C GLN A 78 9.76 -11.67 -0.79
N TYR A 79 8.57 -12.11 -1.17
CA TYR A 79 7.60 -12.68 -0.24
C TYR A 79 8.07 -14.03 0.37
N ILE A 80 8.86 -14.79 -0.39
CA ILE A 80 9.32 -16.13 -0.05
C ILE A 80 10.83 -16.13 0.21
N GLY A 81 11.25 -16.83 1.26
CA GLY A 81 12.67 -17.00 1.58
C GLY A 81 13.34 -17.94 0.57
N PRO A 82 14.48 -17.56 -0.04
CA PRO A 82 15.13 -18.36 -1.08
C PRO A 82 15.69 -19.70 -0.57
N ARG A 83 15.85 -19.86 0.75
CA ARG A 83 16.45 -21.04 1.37
C ARG A 83 15.46 -22.18 1.60
N SER A 84 14.26 -21.86 2.07
CA SER A 84 13.30 -22.86 2.55
C SER A 84 11.94 -22.77 1.88
N GLY A 85 11.68 -21.74 1.06
CA GLY A 85 10.35 -21.52 0.50
C GLY A 85 9.33 -21.00 1.52
N ASP A 86 9.74 -20.80 2.78
CA ASP A 86 8.89 -20.25 3.83
C ASP A 86 8.52 -18.80 3.53
N VAL A 87 7.29 -18.41 3.87
CA VAL A 87 6.83 -17.03 3.76
C VAL A 87 7.54 -16.17 4.80
N VAL A 88 8.25 -15.14 4.33
CA VAL A 88 9.01 -14.23 5.22
C VAL A 88 8.11 -13.11 5.74
N ARG A 89 6.99 -12.84 5.05
CA ARG A 89 6.05 -11.77 5.41
C ARG A 89 4.71 -12.34 5.85
N GLY A 90 4.20 -11.81 6.95
CA GLY A 90 2.88 -12.12 7.49
C GLY A 90 2.38 -10.97 8.35
N LEU A 91 1.14 -11.08 8.83
CA LEU A 91 0.61 -10.16 9.84
C LEU A 91 1.44 -10.29 11.11
N ILE A 92 1.72 -9.17 11.76
CA ILE A 92 2.47 -9.13 13.02
C ILE A 92 1.69 -8.38 14.09
N GLN A 93 2.01 -8.66 15.36
CA GLN A 93 1.57 -7.90 16.53
C GLN A 93 0.05 -7.66 16.54
N ASP A 94 -0.35 -6.39 16.49
CA ASP A 94 -1.71 -5.94 16.66
C ASP A 94 -2.61 -6.41 15.52
N HIS A 95 -2.07 -6.63 14.31
CA HIS A 95 -2.86 -7.17 13.20
C HIS A 95 -3.28 -8.62 13.45
N ILE A 96 -2.42 -9.44 14.08
CA ILE A 96 -2.79 -10.80 14.47
C ILE A 96 -3.83 -10.75 15.58
N VAL A 97 -3.59 -9.95 16.62
CA VAL A 97 -4.51 -9.83 17.77
C VAL A 97 -5.89 -9.33 17.30
N SER A 98 -5.92 -8.30 16.47
CA SER A 98 -7.14 -7.75 15.89
C SER A 98 -7.85 -8.78 15.01
N ALA A 99 -7.13 -9.54 14.18
CA ALA A 99 -7.72 -10.60 13.37
C ALA A 99 -8.35 -11.72 14.23
N VAL A 100 -7.70 -12.11 15.33
CA VAL A 100 -8.23 -13.12 16.26
C VAL A 100 -9.46 -12.61 17.00
N LEU A 101 -9.41 -11.37 17.53
CA LEU A 101 -10.54 -10.77 18.23
C LEU A 101 -11.74 -10.54 17.30
N LEU A 102 -11.48 -10.15 16.05
CA LEU A 102 -12.53 -9.98 15.04
C LEU A 102 -13.15 -11.33 14.64
N THR A 103 -12.36 -12.40 14.54
CA THR A 103 -12.85 -13.72 14.10
C THR A 103 -13.42 -14.59 15.23
N LYS A 104 -13.36 -14.11 16.48
CA LYS A 104 -13.97 -14.78 17.63
C LYS A 104 -15.49 -14.87 17.46
N GLN A 105 -16.06 -16.00 17.85
CA GLN A 105 -17.50 -16.29 17.68
C GLN A 105 -18.41 -15.30 18.44
N ASP A 106 -17.91 -14.75 19.56
CA ASP A 106 -18.65 -13.84 20.42
C ASP A 106 -18.68 -12.40 19.87
N THR A 107 -17.93 -12.09 18.82
CA THR A 107 -17.82 -10.74 18.27
C THR A 107 -18.93 -10.51 17.23
N LEU A 108 -20.03 -9.93 17.70
CA LEU A 108 -21.18 -9.50 16.88
C LEU A 108 -21.14 -7.98 16.70
N LEU A 109 -21.26 -7.54 15.45
CA LEU A 109 -21.17 -6.14 15.05
C LEU A 109 -22.53 -5.60 14.61
N SER A 110 -22.81 -4.36 15.00
CA SER A 110 -23.95 -3.59 14.50
C SER A 110 -23.73 -3.17 13.03
N ARG A 111 -24.80 -2.70 12.37
CA ARG A 111 -24.73 -2.26 10.97
C ARG A 111 -23.75 -1.10 10.79
N GLU A 112 -23.74 -0.18 11.75
CA GLU A 112 -22.94 1.03 11.74
C GLU A 112 -21.45 0.69 11.91
N GLU A 113 -21.13 -0.18 12.87
CA GLU A 113 -19.76 -0.68 13.09
C GLU A 113 -19.24 -1.46 11.88
N TYR A 114 -20.07 -2.36 11.33
CA TYR A 114 -19.75 -3.08 10.11
C TYR A 114 -19.47 -2.14 8.95
N SER A 115 -20.36 -1.17 8.69
CA SER A 115 -20.21 -0.22 7.59
C SER A 115 -18.96 0.66 7.75
N HIS A 116 -18.63 1.07 8.98
CA HIS A 116 -17.45 1.87 9.24
C HIS A 116 -16.16 1.07 8.99
N LEU A 117 -16.12 -0.19 9.42
CA LEU A 117 -14.99 -1.09 9.19
C LEU A 117 -14.79 -1.37 7.69
N VAL A 118 -15.87 -1.67 6.96
CA VAL A 118 -15.79 -1.92 5.52
C VAL A 118 -15.38 -0.64 4.79
N CYS A 119 -15.97 0.51 5.12
CA CYS A 119 -15.60 1.79 4.50
C CYS A 119 -14.13 2.15 4.77
N GLY A 120 -13.63 1.94 5.99
CA GLY A 120 -12.22 2.18 6.33
C GLY A 120 -11.25 1.22 5.65
N SER A 121 -11.66 -0.01 5.38
CA SER A 121 -10.86 -0.98 4.62
C SER A 121 -10.82 -0.70 3.11
N CYS A 122 -11.82 0.01 2.60
CA CYS A 122 -11.86 0.43 1.21
C CYS A 122 -10.85 1.55 0.98
N VAL A 123 -9.63 1.20 0.56
CA VAL A 123 -8.72 2.19 -0.01
C VAL A 123 -9.35 2.66 -1.32
N PRO A 124 -9.70 3.95 -1.48
CA PRO A 124 -10.26 4.43 -2.73
C PRO A 124 -9.25 4.13 -3.83
N SER A 125 -9.63 3.27 -4.78
CA SER A 125 -8.85 2.96 -5.99
C SER A 125 -8.80 4.13 -6.98
N ASN A 126 -8.88 5.37 -6.49
CA ASN A 126 -8.68 6.60 -7.25
C ASN A 126 -7.20 6.99 -7.33
N ARG A 127 -6.30 6.00 -7.36
CA ARG A 127 -4.99 6.21 -8.00
C ARG A 127 -5.20 5.91 -9.47
N SER A 128 -5.27 6.98 -10.25
CA SER A 128 -5.35 7.01 -11.72
C SER A 128 -4.21 6.19 -12.36
N SER A 129 -4.26 4.86 -12.23
CA SER A 129 -3.43 3.96 -13.01
C SER A 129 -4.15 3.77 -14.33
N ARG A 130 -3.65 4.49 -15.32
CA ARG A 130 -3.96 4.36 -16.73
C ARG A 130 -3.48 2.98 -17.21
N GLN A 131 -4.21 1.92 -16.87
CA GLN A 131 -4.07 0.60 -17.50
C GLN A 131 -5.44 -0.06 -17.69
N PRO A 132 -5.91 -0.23 -18.94
CA PRO A 132 -7.12 -0.98 -19.24
C PRO A 132 -6.81 -2.47 -19.21
N GLY A 133 -7.56 -3.23 -18.40
CA GLY A 133 -7.63 -4.69 -18.58
C GLY A 133 -7.27 -5.53 -17.36
N LYS A 134 -8.09 -5.45 -16.30
CA LYS A 134 -8.72 -6.61 -15.62
C LYS A 134 -9.48 -6.07 -14.41
N LYS A 135 -10.75 -5.67 -14.64
CA LYS A 135 -11.74 -5.48 -13.58
C LYS A 135 -12.00 -6.86 -12.96
N LEU A 136 -11.34 -7.20 -11.84
CA LEU A 136 -11.92 -8.19 -10.94
C LEU A 136 -13.17 -7.54 -10.34
N SER A 137 -14.29 -8.19 -10.60
CA SER A 137 -15.66 -7.73 -10.39
C SER A 137 -15.96 -7.38 -8.92
N ALA A 138 -15.98 -6.08 -8.60
CA ALA A 138 -16.71 -5.54 -7.44
C ALA A 138 -16.91 -4.00 -7.52
N ILE A 139 -16.77 -3.38 -8.70
CA ILE A 139 -17.06 -1.95 -8.89
C ILE A 139 -18.00 -1.85 -10.09
N LYS A 140 -19.31 -1.93 -9.83
CA LYS A 140 -20.28 -1.28 -10.73
C LYS A 140 -19.97 0.21 -10.68
N ASP A 141 -19.98 0.85 -11.84
CA ASP A 141 -19.43 2.17 -12.14
C ASP A 141 -20.05 3.38 -11.38
N ASP A 142 -20.67 3.19 -10.21
CA ASP A 142 -21.28 4.25 -9.38
C ASP A 142 -21.05 4.04 -7.87
N GLY A 143 -19.82 3.77 -7.41
CA GLY A 143 -19.44 3.86 -5.97
C GLY A 143 -20.28 3.05 -4.96
N ALA A 144 -21.14 2.15 -5.41
CA ALA A 144 -22.12 1.48 -4.57
C ALA A 144 -21.48 0.24 -3.93
N LEU A 145 -21.13 0.37 -2.66
CA LEU A 145 -20.65 -0.72 -1.82
C LEU A 145 -21.80 -1.71 -1.55
N GLU A 146 -21.81 -2.87 -2.22
CA GLU A 146 -22.80 -3.93 -1.96
C GLU A 146 -22.44 -4.68 -0.66
N LEU A 147 -23.04 -4.28 0.46
CA LEU A 147 -22.81 -4.92 1.76
C LEU A 147 -23.36 -6.37 1.79
N VAL A 148 -22.64 -7.27 2.47
CA VAL A 148 -23.08 -8.67 2.69
C VAL A 148 -24.29 -8.69 3.64
N LEU A 149 -25.21 -9.65 3.42
CA LEU A 149 -26.38 -9.87 4.28
C LEU A 149 -25.97 -10.18 5.74
N PRO A 150 -26.72 -9.69 6.75
CA PRO A 150 -26.42 -9.97 8.15
C PRO A 150 -26.55 -11.46 8.46
N ALA A 151 -25.66 -11.98 9.31
CA ALA A 151 -25.68 -13.39 9.72
C ALA A 151 -26.86 -13.70 10.66
N ILE A 152 -27.29 -12.73 11.47
CA ILE A 152 -28.43 -12.85 12.38
C ILE A 152 -29.43 -11.75 12.01
N LEU A 153 -30.71 -12.10 11.84
CA LEU A 153 -31.74 -11.17 11.37
C LEU A 153 -32.67 -10.64 12.48
N LYS A 154 -32.90 -11.41 13.54
CA LYS A 154 -33.79 -11.07 14.67
C LYS A 154 -33.07 -11.29 16.00
N PRO A 155 -33.34 -10.50 17.05
CA PRO A 155 -34.22 -9.32 17.11
C PRO A 155 -33.64 -8.07 16.43
N LYS A 156 -32.33 -8.05 16.14
CA LYS A 156 -31.66 -7.00 15.38
C LYS A 156 -30.70 -7.63 14.35
N PRO A 157 -30.47 -6.98 13.20
CA PRO A 157 -29.49 -7.45 12.23
C PRO A 157 -28.08 -7.33 12.82
N LEU A 158 -27.34 -8.43 12.88
CA LEU A 158 -25.96 -8.47 13.37
C LEU A 158 -25.06 -9.17 12.36
N TRP A 159 -23.84 -8.65 12.21
CA TRP A 159 -22.78 -9.22 11.38
C TRP A 159 -21.74 -9.89 12.26
N THR A 160 -21.16 -10.98 11.76
CA THR A 160 -20.02 -11.62 12.42
C THR A 160 -18.72 -11.00 11.89
N GLY A 161 -17.67 -10.94 12.71
CA GLY A 161 -16.39 -10.43 12.21
C GLY A 161 -15.74 -11.31 11.13
N LYS A 162 -16.17 -12.57 10.97
CA LYS A 162 -15.81 -13.40 9.80
C LYS A 162 -16.36 -12.85 8.49
N GLN A 163 -17.55 -12.23 8.50
CA GLN A 163 -18.12 -11.60 7.31
C GLN A 163 -17.34 -10.35 6.90
N VAL A 164 -16.84 -9.58 7.87
CA VAL A 164 -15.96 -8.43 7.61
C VAL A 164 -14.68 -8.86 6.89
N ARG A 165 -14.08 -9.98 7.32
CA ARG A 165 -12.84 -10.50 6.71
C ARG A 165 -13.01 -11.00 5.27
N CYS A 166 -14.18 -11.53 4.94
CA CYS A 166 -14.45 -12.08 3.60
C CYS A 166 -14.77 -11.00 2.56
N PHE A 167 -15.01 -9.77 3.00
CA PHE A 167 -15.17 -8.59 2.15
C PHE A 167 -13.80 -8.10 1.68
#